data_AF-A0A429E4A4-F1
#
_entry.id   AF-A0A429E4A4-F1
#
_cell.length_a   1.000
_cell.length_b   1.000
_cell.length_c   1.000
_cell.angle_alpha   90.00
_cell.angle_beta   90.00
_cell.angle_gamma   90.00
#
_symmetry.space_group_name_H-M   'P 1'
#
loop_
_entity.id
_entity.type
_entity.pdbx_description
1 polymer ?
#
loop_
_entity_poly.entity_id
_entity_poly.type
_entity_poly.pdbx_seq_one_letter_code
_entity_poly.pdbx_strand_id
1 'polypeptide(L)'
;MSGGFTAATDALSSASKNIGKLTEQLLEDNPDLSSTPVNAAGFGQAHGDHAKKYTDGVAALWASVQGYSTTLGSFGTNLGTAGTAYGTNEDEQRNKITKTGMR
;
A
#
# COMPACT_ATOMS: atom_id res chain seq x y z
N MET A 1 24.08 22.63 8.34
CA MET A 1 23.04 22.43 7.30
C MET A 1 22.54 20.98 7.26
N SER A 2 21.99 20.42 8.36
CA SER A 2 21.58 18.99 8.40
C SER A 2 20.06 18.74 8.34
N GLY A 3 19.23 19.79 8.34
CA GLY A 3 17.76 19.62 8.48
C GLY A 3 17.00 19.19 7.22
N GLY A 4 17.58 19.38 6.03
CA GLY A 4 16.89 19.07 4.76
C GLY A 4 16.78 17.57 4.47
N PHE A 5 17.79 16.78 4.85
CA PHE A 5 17.79 15.33 4.64
C PHE A 5 16.84 14.63 5.63
N THR A 6 16.89 15.00 6.91
CA THR A 6 16.03 14.41 7.94
C THR A 6 14.54 14.64 7.66
N ALA A 7 14.17 15.82 7.16
CA ALA A 7 12.80 16.10 6.73
C ALA A 7 12.32 15.20 5.58
N ALA A 8 13.21 14.85 4.64
CA ALA A 8 12.89 13.92 3.56
C ALA A 8 12.76 12.47 4.06
N THR A 9 13.64 12.05 4.97
CA THR A 9 13.58 10.72 5.61
C THR A 9 12.28 10.52 6.41
N ASP A 10 11.86 11.53 7.19
CA ASP A 10 10.60 11.49 7.94
C ASP A 10 9.37 11.45 7.01
N ALA A 11 9.42 12.21 5.90
CA ALA A 11 8.36 12.19 4.90
C ALA A 11 8.22 10.81 4.24
N LEU A 12 9.33 10.15 3.89
CA LEU A 12 9.33 8.79 3.32
C LEU A 12 8.78 7.75 4.31
N SER A 13 9.17 7.85 5.58
CA SER A 13 8.66 6.98 6.65
C SER A 13 7.15 7.16 6.87
N SER A 14 6.69 8.41 6.91
CA SER A 14 5.26 8.73 7.04
C SER A 14 4.46 8.22 5.82
N ALA A 15 4.97 8.43 4.61
CA ALA A 15 4.34 7.94 3.38
C ALA A 15 4.24 6.41 3.37
N SER A 16 5.32 5.69 3.72
CA SER A 16 5.32 4.23 3.82
C SER A 16 4.24 3.72 4.78
N LYS A 17 4.11 4.32 5.96
CA LYS A 17 3.07 3.95 6.95
C LYS A 17 1.66 4.23 6.44
N ASN A 18 1.43 5.38 5.82
CA ASN A 18 0.11 5.75 5.31
C ASN A 18 -0.33 4.80 4.18
N ILE A 19 0.60 4.39 3.31
CA ILE A 19 0.32 3.44 2.24
C ILE A 19 0.04 2.04 2.80
N GLY A 20 0.75 1.62 3.84
CA GLY A 20 0.45 0.38 4.57
C GLY A 20 -0.99 0.36 5.09
N LYS A 21 -1.41 1.42 5.80
CA LYS A 21 -2.80 1.57 6.26
C LYS A 21 -3.81 1.56 5.11
N LEU A 22 -3.51 2.24 4.01
CA LEU A 22 -4.39 2.27 2.83
C LEU A 22 -4.55 0.88 2.22
N THR A 23 -3.48 0.08 2.25
CA THR A 23 -3.47 -1.30 1.75
C THR A 23 -4.37 -2.20 2.59
N GLU A 24 -4.31 -2.07 3.91
CA GLU A 24 -5.19 -2.76 4.87
C GLU A 24 -6.66 -2.34 4.68
N GLN A 25 -6.92 -1.03 4.71
CA GLN A 25 -8.27 -0.47 4.57
C GLN A 25 -8.93 -0.83 3.24
N LEU A 26 -8.18 -0.85 2.13
CA LEU A 26 -8.75 -1.16 0.82
C LEU A 26 -9.41 -2.54 0.78
N LEU A 27 -8.85 -3.53 1.49
CA LEU A 27 -9.44 -4.86 1.54
C LEU A 27 -10.58 -4.93 2.57
N GLU A 28 -10.41 -4.29 3.73
CA GLU A 28 -11.42 -4.25 4.79
C GLU A 28 -12.69 -3.51 4.38
N ASP A 29 -12.57 -2.43 3.60
CA ASP A 29 -13.68 -1.59 3.15
C ASP A 29 -14.47 -2.22 1.99
N ASN A 30 -14.01 -3.33 1.41
CA ASN A 30 -14.64 -3.99 0.27
C ASN A 30 -15.00 -5.47 0.52
N PRO A 31 -15.67 -5.80 1.65
CA PRO A 31 -15.94 -7.20 2.02
C PRO A 31 -16.91 -7.89 1.04
N ASP A 32 -17.85 -7.13 0.47
CA ASP A 32 -18.87 -7.61 -0.47
C ASP A 32 -18.29 -8.06 -1.82
N LEU A 33 -17.09 -7.57 -2.16
CA LEU A 33 -16.37 -8.04 -3.35
C LEU A 33 -15.72 -9.40 -3.11
N SER A 34 -15.25 -9.66 -1.89
CA SER A 34 -14.68 -10.96 -1.52
C SER A 34 -15.73 -12.06 -1.38
N SER A 35 -16.93 -11.67 -0.94
CA SER A 35 -18.04 -12.55 -0.57
C SER A 35 -19.32 -11.92 -1.08
N THR A 36 -19.60 -12.06 -2.37
CA THR A 36 -20.78 -11.41 -2.94
C THR A 36 -22.07 -12.05 -2.41
N PRO A 37 -23.01 -11.27 -1.86
CA PRO A 37 -24.25 -11.80 -1.30
C PRO A 37 -25.22 -12.29 -2.39
N VAL A 38 -25.06 -11.85 -3.64
CA VAL A 38 -25.93 -12.22 -4.76
C VAL A 38 -25.29 -13.30 -5.62
N ASN A 39 -25.72 -14.54 -5.42
CA ASN A 39 -25.33 -15.69 -6.24
C ASN A 39 -26.38 -16.01 -7.32
N ALA A 40 -26.14 -17.02 -8.15
CA ALA A 40 -27.03 -17.41 -9.24
C ALA A 40 -28.48 -17.71 -8.80
N ALA A 41 -28.68 -18.20 -7.57
CA ALA A 41 -30.02 -18.44 -7.03
C ALA A 41 -30.77 -17.13 -6.73
N GLY A 42 -30.06 -16.07 -6.34
CA GLY A 42 -30.62 -14.74 -6.08
C GLY A 42 -31.11 -14.00 -7.33
N PHE A 43 -30.60 -14.35 -8.52
CA PHE A 43 -31.07 -13.81 -9.79
C PHE A 43 -32.31 -14.54 -10.34
N GLY A 44 -32.60 -15.76 -9.88
CA GLY A 44 -33.66 -16.62 -10.41
C GLY A 44 -33.28 -17.30 -11.74
N GLN A 45 -33.91 -18.46 -12.02
CA GLN A 45 -33.55 -19.30 -13.18
C GLN A 45 -33.66 -18.58 -14.54
N ALA A 46 -34.60 -17.65 -14.69
CA ALA A 46 -34.80 -16.91 -15.93
C ALA A 46 -33.69 -15.90 -16.25
N HIS A 47 -32.84 -15.55 -15.27
CA HIS A 47 -31.80 -14.53 -15.41
C HIS A 47 -30.37 -15.08 -15.22
N GLY A 48 -30.16 -16.39 -15.43
CA GLY A 48 -28.86 -17.04 -15.24
C GLY A 48 -27.69 -16.38 -15.98
N ASP A 49 -27.91 -15.91 -17.21
CA ASP A 49 -26.87 -15.19 -17.97
C ASP A 49 -26.48 -13.85 -17.34
N HIS A 50 -27.43 -13.15 -16.73
CA HIS A 50 -27.15 -11.92 -15.99
C HIS A 50 -26.41 -12.22 -14.69
N ALA A 51 -26.81 -13.30 -14.00
CA ALA A 51 -26.13 -13.76 -12.81
C ALA A 51 -24.66 -14.05 -13.08
N LYS A 52 -24.36 -14.76 -14.18
CA LYS A 52 -22.99 -15.05 -14.57
C LYS A 52 -22.18 -13.79 -14.85
N LYS A 53 -22.72 -12.86 -15.65
CA LYS A 53 -22.04 -11.59 -15.95
C LYS A 53 -21.76 -10.78 -14.68
N TYR A 54 -22.71 -10.76 -13.75
CA TYR A 54 -22.55 -10.11 -12.46
C TYR A 54 -21.45 -10.77 -11.63
N THR A 55 -21.50 -12.09 -11.42
CA THR A 55 -20.52 -12.79 -10.59
C THR A 55 -19.11 -12.73 -11.19
N ASP A 56 -19.00 -12.85 -12.51
CA ASP A 56 -17.72 -12.69 -13.21
C ASP A 56 -17.17 -11.27 -13.05
N GLY A 57 -18.03 -10.25 -13.13
CA GLY A 57 -17.66 -8.85 -12.93
C GLY A 57 -17.22 -8.54 -11.50
N VAL A 58 -17.93 -9.05 -10.49
CA VAL A 58 -17.54 -8.92 -9.08
C VAL A 58 -16.19 -9.59 -8.84
N ALA A 59 -15.98 -10.80 -9.36
CA ALA A 59 -14.71 -11.51 -9.24
C ALA A 59 -13.55 -10.75 -9.91
N ALA A 60 -13.77 -10.20 -11.11
CA ALA A 60 -12.76 -9.39 -11.80
C ALA A 60 -12.43 -8.10 -11.05
N LEU A 61 -13.44 -7.44 -10.46
CA LEU A 61 -13.23 -6.24 -9.64
C LEU A 61 -12.45 -6.59 -8.37
N TRP A 62 -12.79 -7.68 -7.69
CA TRP A 62 -12.07 -8.14 -6.51
C TRP A 62 -10.60 -8.46 -6.82
N ALA A 63 -10.33 -9.18 -7.91
CA ALA A 63 -8.96 -9.45 -8.35
C ALA A 63 -8.17 -8.16 -8.63
N SER A 64 -8.84 -7.14 -9.20
CA SER A 64 -8.23 -5.83 -9.43
C SER A 64 -7.90 -5.10 -8.13
N VAL A 65 -8.80 -5.13 -7.14
CA VAL A 65 -8.58 -4.55 -5.80
C VAL A 65 -7.41 -5.22 -5.10
N GLN A 66 -7.32 -6.56 -5.15
CA GLN A 66 -6.19 -7.31 -4.60
C GLN A 66 -4.86 -6.98 -5.29
N GLY A 67 -4.86 -6.89 -6.62
CA GLY A 67 -3.67 -6.51 -7.40
C GLY A 67 -3.20 -5.09 -7.09
N TYR A 68 -4.14 -4.15 -6.93
CA TYR A 68 -3.82 -2.78 -6.54
C TYR A 68 -3.29 -2.70 -5.11
N SER A 69 -3.92 -3.42 -4.16
CA SER A 69 -3.44 -3.57 -2.78
C SER A 69 -1.99 -4.09 -2.74
N THR A 70 -1.68 -5.14 -3.51
CA THR A 70 -0.32 -5.71 -3.62
C THR A 70 0.69 -4.69 -4.16
N THR A 71 0.28 -3.92 -5.17
CA THR A 71 1.13 -2.88 -5.79
C THR A 71 1.40 -1.74 -4.80
N LEU A 72 0.38 -1.29 -4.07
CA LEU A 72 0.52 -0.29 -3.01
C LEU A 72 1.44 -0.78 -1.90
N GLY A 73 1.27 -2.01 -1.42
CA GLY A 73 2.15 -2.62 -0.42
C GLY A 73 3.62 -2.61 -0.86
N SER A 74 3.88 -3.04 -2.10
CA SER A 74 5.23 -3.03 -2.68
C SER A 74 5.82 -1.61 -2.75
N PHE A 75 5.02 -0.63 -3.15
CA PHE A 75 5.43 0.76 -3.19
C PHE A 75 5.74 1.31 -1.79
N GLY A 76 4.90 1.01 -0.79
CA GLY A 76 5.12 1.36 0.61
C GLY A 76 6.41 0.76 1.17
N THR A 77 6.73 -0.50 0.86
CA THR A 77 8.00 -1.16 1.22
C THR A 77 9.21 -0.48 0.60
N ASN A 78 9.11 -0.09 -0.68
CA ASN A 78 10.18 0.63 -1.36
C ASN A 78 10.45 2.00 -0.72
N LEU A 79 9.40 2.75 -0.35
CA LEU A 79 9.54 4.01 0.38
C LEU A 79 10.20 3.81 1.76
N GLY A 80 9.80 2.76 2.48
CA GLY A 80 10.40 2.42 3.77
C GLY A 80 11.89 2.11 3.65
N THR A 81 12.25 1.30 2.65
CA THR A 81 13.65 0.94 2.36
C THR A 81 14.49 2.17 1.99
N ALA A 82 13.95 3.05 1.14
CA ALA A 82 14.61 4.30 0.80
C ALA A 82 14.79 5.20 2.03
N GLY A 83 13.77 5.34 2.87
CA GLY A 83 13.84 6.08 4.12
C GLY A 83 14.94 5.56 5.05
N THR A 84 15.04 4.25 5.24
CA THR A 84 16.12 3.65 6.04
C THR A 84 17.50 3.94 5.45
N ALA A 85 17.68 3.78 4.15
CA ALA A 85 18.96 4.05 3.49
C ALA A 85 19.39 5.52 3.62
N TYR A 86 18.45 6.47 3.48
CA TYR A 86 18.73 7.88 3.71
C TYR A 86 19.09 8.17 5.17
N GLY A 87 18.33 7.63 6.13
CA GLY A 87 18.62 7.80 7.56
C GLY A 87 20.01 7.27 7.96
N THR A 88 20.40 6.08 7.50
CA THR A 88 21.74 5.54 7.75
C THR A 88 22.84 6.43 7.17
N ASN A 89 22.66 6.92 5.93
CA ASN A 89 23.61 7.84 5.32
C ASN A 89 23.73 9.17 6.08
N GLU A 90 22.64 9.71 6.59
CA GLU A 90 22.63 10.92 7.42
C GLU A 90 23.41 10.74 8.72
N ASP A 91 23.21 9.61 9.40
CA ASP A 91 23.91 9.29 10.64
C ASP A 91 25.42 9.11 10.42
N GLU A 92 25.81 8.42 9.34
CA GLU A 92 27.21 8.29 8.95
C GLU A 92 27.86 9.66 8.67
N GLN A 93 27.17 10.54 7.95
CA GLN A 93 27.67 11.88 7.65
C GLN A 93 27.77 12.75 8.90
N ARG A 94 26.76 12.72 9.78
CA ARG A 94 26.83 13.41 11.09
C ARG A 94 28.02 12.95 11.90
N ASN A 95 28.25 11.64 11.98
CA ASN A 95 29.39 11.09 12.73
C ASN A 95 30.74 11.53 12.15
N LYS A 96 30.88 11.55 10.82
CA LYS A 96 32.09 12.07 10.14
C LYS A 96 32.31 13.55 10.42
N ILE A 97 31.26 14.38 10.39
CA ILE A 97 31.35 15.81 10.70
C ILE A 97 31.75 16.02 12.17
N THR A 98 31.07 15.38 13.11
CA THR A 98 31.40 15.48 14.55
C THR A 98 32.84 15.09 14.81
N LYS A 99 33.30 13.97 14.23
CA LYS A 99 34.69 13.51 14.38
C LYS A 99 35.71 14.48 13.78
N THR A 100 35.34 15.21 12.73
CA THR A 100 36.21 16.22 12.08
C THR A 100 36.22 17.53 12.86
N GLY A 101 35.09 17.96 13.44
CA GLY A 101 34.98 19.19 14.22
C GLY A 101 35.56 19.10 15.64
N MET A 102 35.87 17.90 16.14
CA MET A 102 36.62 17.69 17.39
C MET A 102 38.14 17.67 17.20
N ARG A 103 38.65 17.97 16.00
CA ARG A 103 40.09 18.10 15.71
C ARG A 103 40.53 19.55 15.71
#